data_AF-A0A5C3PBB7-F1
#
_entry.id   AF-A0A5C3PBB7-F1
#
_cell.length_a   1.000
_cell.length_b   1.000
_cell.length_c   1.000
_cell.angle_alpha   90.00
_cell.angle_beta   90.00
_cell.angle_gamma   90.00
#
_symmetry.space_group_name_H-M   'P 1'
#
loop_
_entity.id
_entity.type
_entity.pdbx_description
1 polymer ?
#
loop_
_entity_poly.entity_id
_entity_poly.type
_entity_poly.pdbx_seq_one_letter_code
_entity_poly.pdbx_strand_id
1 'polypeptide(L)'
;MANPTNAHALPQHLGPPTRTPPAPPLCGDARLHAFAHHSFPNNAPLPLGASESDPYGDHHRLAQLGGRMLAAAYAQACMATVRGVDLQAHIDATLPAFVDRWVSAYGWRHQVYGAPGGTDLGAPYETQKIFEAYAGAVVAQPTLGPPALFAWIQLLVNTP
;
A
#
# COMPACT_ATOMS: atom_id res chain seq x y z
N MET A 1 20.41 -63.01 7.53
CA MET A 1 19.04 -62.50 7.71
C MET A 1 19.07 -61.01 7.44
N ALA A 2 18.62 -60.59 6.26
CA ALA A 2 18.61 -59.20 5.80
C ALA A 2 17.17 -58.82 5.46
N ASN A 3 16.72 -57.68 5.97
CA ASN A 3 15.37 -57.15 5.78
C ASN A 3 15.40 -56.11 4.65
N PRO A 4 14.58 -56.23 3.59
CA PRO A 4 14.43 -55.18 2.59
C PRO A 4 13.29 -54.23 2.98
N THR A 5 13.18 -53.12 2.26
CA THR A 5 12.06 -52.16 2.21
C THR A 5 12.31 -50.84 2.94
N ASN A 6 12.78 -49.85 2.18
CA ASN A 6 12.09 -48.57 2.07
C ASN A 6 12.58 -47.82 0.83
N ALA A 7 11.92 -48.11 -0.30
CA ALA A 7 11.76 -47.12 -1.36
C ALA A 7 10.59 -46.22 -0.92
N HIS A 8 10.89 -44.97 -0.57
CA HIS A 8 9.87 -43.93 -0.49
C HIS A 8 10.26 -42.82 -1.45
N ALA A 9 9.36 -42.63 -2.40
CA ALA A 9 9.41 -41.68 -3.48
C ALA A 9 9.48 -40.24 -2.95
N LEU A 10 10.22 -39.40 -3.68
CA LEU A 10 10.08 -37.95 -3.63
C LEU A 10 8.67 -37.56 -4.10
N PRO A 11 8.02 -36.58 -3.47
CA PRO A 11 7.18 -35.64 -4.17
C PRO A 11 7.99 -34.38 -4.45
N GLN A 12 8.15 -34.08 -5.73
CA GLN A 12 8.43 -32.73 -6.19
C GLN A 12 7.24 -31.80 -5.88
N HIS A 13 7.48 -30.49 -5.94
CA HIS A 13 6.53 -29.37 -6.01
C HIS A 13 6.13 -28.66 -4.71
N LEU A 14 6.90 -27.62 -4.37
CA LEU A 14 6.35 -26.30 -4.02
C LEU A 14 7.39 -25.26 -4.45
N GLY A 15 7.03 -24.37 -5.39
CA GLY A 15 7.82 -23.17 -5.64
C GLY A 15 7.88 -22.32 -4.35
N PRO A 16 8.86 -21.41 -4.21
CA PRO A 16 8.89 -20.52 -3.05
C PRO A 16 7.57 -19.74 -2.96
N PRO A 17 7.00 -19.52 -1.75
CA PRO A 17 5.83 -18.67 -1.61
C PRO A 17 6.18 -17.31 -2.22
N THR A 18 5.36 -16.83 -3.15
CA THR A 18 5.51 -15.50 -3.76
C THR A 18 5.52 -14.46 -2.64
N ARG A 19 6.73 -14.02 -2.28
CA ARG A 19 6.96 -13.14 -1.13
C ARG A 19 6.47 -11.75 -1.50
N THR A 20 5.33 -11.33 -0.94
CA THR A 20 4.86 -9.95 -1.00
C THR A 20 6.04 -9.00 -0.74
N PRO A 21 6.40 -8.10 -1.69
CA PRO A 21 7.48 -7.14 -1.48
C PRO A 21 7.21 -6.34 -0.21
N PRO A 22 8.23 -6.02 0.60
CA PRO A 22 8.01 -5.25 1.81
C PRO A 22 7.55 -3.82 1.45
N ALA A 23 6.52 -3.33 2.15
CA ALA A 23 6.13 -1.93 2.05
C ALA A 23 7.18 -1.01 2.71
N PRO A 24 7.39 0.22 2.20
CA PRO A 24 8.33 1.17 2.80
C PRO A 24 7.96 1.45 4.27
N PRO A 25 8.87 1.27 5.23
CA PRO A 25 8.52 1.33 6.66
C PRO A 25 8.21 2.76 7.11
N LEU A 26 6.98 2.97 7.58
CA LEU A 26 6.56 4.23 8.19
C LEU A 26 7.04 4.32 9.64
N CYS A 27 7.48 5.51 10.06
CA CYS A 27 7.69 5.80 11.47
C CYS A 27 6.36 5.81 12.25
N GLY A 28 6.42 5.85 13.58
CA GLY A 28 5.24 5.78 14.45
C GLY A 28 4.18 6.82 14.10
N ASP A 29 4.60 8.08 13.94
CA ASP A 29 3.70 9.19 13.60
C ASP A 29 3.10 9.02 12.21
N ALA A 30 3.94 8.81 11.18
CA ALA A 30 3.48 8.57 9.82
C ALA A 30 2.44 7.43 9.74
N ARG A 31 2.67 6.35 10.49
CA ARG A 31 1.77 5.20 10.56
C ARG A 31 0.44 5.54 11.24
N LEU A 32 0.48 6.34 12.31
CA LEU A 32 -0.72 6.80 13.01
C LEU A 32 -1.62 7.58 12.03
N HIS A 33 -1.08 8.58 11.36
CA HIS A 33 -1.85 9.40 10.41
C HIS A 33 -2.31 8.61 9.17
N ALA A 34 -1.48 7.69 8.65
CA ALA A 34 -1.84 6.88 7.47
C ALA A 34 -3.01 5.93 7.71
N PHE A 35 -3.12 5.35 8.91
CA PHE A 35 -4.15 4.35 9.24
C PHE A 35 -5.31 4.91 10.09
N ALA A 36 -5.34 6.21 10.37
CA ALA A 36 -6.56 6.86 10.82
C ALA A 36 -7.64 6.73 9.73
N HIS A 37 -8.87 6.37 10.09
CA HIS A 37 -9.98 6.41 9.13
C HIS A 37 -10.24 7.85 8.67
N HIS A 38 -10.65 8.06 7.41
CA HIS A 38 -10.86 9.41 6.86
C HIS A 38 -11.97 10.19 7.58
N SER A 39 -12.90 9.50 8.25
CA SER A 39 -13.95 10.13 9.07
C SER A 39 -13.52 10.35 10.53
N PHE A 40 -12.28 9.98 10.90
CA PHE A 40 -11.77 10.22 12.24
C PHE A 40 -11.65 11.73 12.48
N PRO A 41 -12.05 12.25 13.65
CA PRO A 41 -12.05 13.70 13.88
C PRO A 41 -10.63 14.29 13.76
N ASN A 42 -10.41 15.12 12.73
CA ASN A 42 -9.20 15.93 12.57
C ASN A 42 -9.00 16.97 13.69
N ASN A 43 -10.00 17.14 14.56
CA ASN A 43 -10.05 18.17 15.59
C ASN A 43 -9.52 17.68 16.94
N ALA A 44 -8.97 16.46 17.02
CA ALA A 44 -8.17 16.10 18.17
C ALA A 44 -7.02 17.10 18.23
N PRO A 45 -6.88 17.90 19.30
CA PRO A 45 -5.76 18.82 19.41
C PRO A 45 -4.51 18.00 19.20
N LEU A 46 -3.79 18.30 18.11
CA LEU A 46 -2.44 17.86 17.87
C LEU A 46 -1.74 17.86 19.24
N PRO A 47 -1.19 16.72 19.70
CA PRO A 47 -0.65 16.62 21.05
C PRO A 47 0.25 17.83 21.29
N LEU A 48 0.06 18.54 22.42
CA LEU A 48 0.75 19.78 22.78
C LEU A 48 2.21 19.74 22.26
N GLY A 49 2.47 20.34 21.09
CA GLY A 49 3.76 20.20 20.40
C GLY A 49 3.72 19.97 18.90
N ALA A 50 2.62 19.51 18.29
CA ALA A 50 2.54 19.47 16.82
C ALA A 50 2.27 20.87 16.27
N SER A 51 3.39 21.56 16.03
CA SER A 51 3.52 22.83 15.32
C SER A 51 2.95 22.70 13.88
N GLU A 52 2.74 23.83 13.20
CA GLU A 52 2.51 23.91 11.74
C GLU A 52 3.57 23.15 10.90
N SER A 53 4.62 22.61 11.54
CA SER A 53 5.67 21.77 10.99
C SER A 53 5.38 20.26 10.93
N ASP A 54 4.20 19.76 11.33
CA ASP A 54 3.88 18.32 11.14
C ASP A 54 3.79 17.99 9.64
N PRO A 55 4.72 17.17 9.09
CA PRO A 55 4.73 16.86 7.66
C PRO A 55 3.55 15.98 7.22
N TYR A 56 2.86 15.32 8.15
CA TYR A 56 1.81 14.36 7.83
C TYR A 56 0.42 15.01 7.82
N GLY A 57 0.14 15.92 8.75
CA GLY A 57 -1.13 16.63 8.81
C GLY A 57 -2.29 15.68 9.13
N ASP A 58 -3.26 15.55 8.22
CA ASP A 58 -4.40 14.66 8.40
C ASP A 58 -4.51 13.60 7.29
N HIS A 59 -5.38 12.62 7.50
CA HIS A 59 -5.61 11.55 6.53
C HIS A 59 -6.02 12.07 5.15
N HIS A 60 -6.82 13.13 5.08
CA HIS A 60 -7.27 13.70 3.80
C HIS A 60 -6.10 14.30 3.01
N ARG A 61 -5.20 15.03 3.67
CA ARG A 61 -3.99 15.60 3.06
C ARG A 61 -3.05 14.50 2.59
N LEU A 62 -2.83 13.47 3.41
CA LEU A 62 -2.05 12.30 3.01
C LEU A 62 -2.66 11.58 1.81
N ALA A 63 -3.95 11.28 1.84
CA ALA A 63 -4.64 10.61 0.74
C ALA A 63 -4.63 11.45 -0.55
N GLN A 64 -4.76 12.78 -0.45
CA GLN A 64 -4.67 13.66 -1.62
C GLN A 64 -3.27 13.66 -2.23
N LEU A 65 -2.21 13.79 -1.42
CA LEU A 65 -0.83 13.72 -1.88
C LEU A 65 -0.55 12.35 -2.49
N GLY A 66 -0.88 11.29 -1.75
CA GLY A 66 -0.64 9.92 -2.14
C GLY A 66 -1.41 9.50 -3.37
N GLY A 67 -2.65 9.94 -3.58
CA GLY A 67 -3.40 9.67 -4.82
C GLY A 67 -2.69 10.19 -6.06
N ARG A 68 -2.17 11.42 -6.01
CA ARG A 68 -1.39 12.01 -7.12
C ARG A 68 -0.08 11.27 -7.34
N MET A 69 0.64 11.00 -6.26
CA MET A 69 1.96 10.36 -6.33
C MET A 69 1.89 8.89 -6.70
N LEU A 70 0.85 8.19 -6.27
CA LEU A 70 0.56 6.81 -6.65
C LEU A 70 0.24 6.72 -8.14
N ALA A 71 -0.65 7.58 -8.65
CA ALA A 71 -0.97 7.60 -10.07
C ALA A 71 0.29 7.84 -10.92
N ALA A 72 1.16 8.77 -10.51
CA ALA A 72 2.43 9.03 -11.19
C ALA A 72 3.40 7.84 -11.12
N ALA A 73 3.57 7.25 -9.94
CA ALA A 73 4.45 6.09 -9.74
C ALA A 73 3.97 4.86 -10.52
N TYR A 74 2.67 4.60 -10.51
CA TYR A 74 2.05 3.49 -11.23
C TYR A 74 2.16 3.70 -12.74
N ALA A 75 1.87 4.91 -13.23
CA ALA A 75 2.06 5.26 -14.64
C ALA A 75 3.50 5.01 -15.09
N GLN A 76 4.49 5.50 -14.32
CA GLN A 76 5.90 5.28 -14.63
C GLN A 76 6.25 3.78 -14.70
N ALA A 77 5.70 2.98 -13.78
CA ALA A 77 5.95 1.54 -13.78
C ALA A 77 5.33 0.82 -14.99
N CYS A 78 4.13 1.23 -15.41
CA CYS A 78 3.46 0.67 -16.58
C CYS A 78 4.10 1.10 -17.91
N MET A 79 4.79 2.24 -17.98
CA MET A 79 5.41 2.73 -19.24
C MET A 79 6.42 1.77 -19.86
N ALA A 80 6.99 0.84 -19.08
CA ALA A 80 7.87 -0.19 -19.62
C ALA A 80 7.15 -1.24 -20.49
N THR A 81 5.83 -1.38 -20.33
CA THR A 81 5.02 -2.45 -20.96
C THR A 81 3.80 -1.93 -21.72
N VAL A 82 3.38 -0.69 -21.48
CA VAL A 82 2.21 -0.07 -22.08
C VAL A 82 2.63 1.11 -22.95
N ARG A 83 2.06 1.19 -24.17
CA ARG A 83 2.30 2.32 -25.07
C ARG A 83 1.70 3.59 -24.48
N GLY A 84 2.38 4.72 -24.65
CA GLY A 84 1.94 6.00 -24.08
C GLY A 84 0.50 6.40 -24.42
N VAL A 85 0.03 6.13 -25.65
CA VAL A 85 -1.34 6.44 -26.09
C VAL A 85 -2.42 5.63 -25.36
N ASP A 86 -2.06 4.45 -24.85
CA ASP A 86 -2.98 3.54 -24.15
C ASP A 86 -2.82 3.64 -22.62
N LEU A 87 -1.85 4.43 -22.14
CA LEU A 87 -1.43 4.43 -20.73
C LEU A 87 -2.56 4.86 -19.80
N GLN A 88 -3.27 5.95 -20.11
CA GLN A 88 -4.35 6.43 -19.25
C GLN A 88 -5.49 5.41 -19.15
N ALA A 89 -5.92 4.85 -20.29
CA ALA A 89 -6.95 3.82 -20.32
C ALA A 89 -6.53 2.56 -19.54
N HIS A 90 -5.26 2.17 -19.64
CA HIS A 90 -4.71 1.07 -18.86
C HIS A 90 -4.72 1.36 -17.36
N ILE A 91 -4.32 2.56 -16.93
CA ILE A 91 -4.33 2.98 -15.53
C ILE A 91 -5.77 2.94 -14.99
N ASP A 92 -6.72 3.57 -15.68
CA ASP A 92 -8.12 3.63 -15.25
C ASP A 92 -8.73 2.23 -15.10
N ALA A 93 -8.35 1.28 -15.96
CA ALA A 93 -8.85 -0.08 -15.93
C ALA A 93 -8.18 -0.98 -14.87
N THR A 94 -6.91 -0.74 -14.51
CA THR A 94 -6.11 -1.70 -13.73
C THR A 94 -5.73 -1.22 -12.33
N LEU A 95 -5.61 0.10 -12.12
CA LEU A 95 -5.20 0.66 -10.84
C LEU A 95 -6.13 0.27 -9.67
N PRO A 96 -7.47 0.25 -9.81
CA PRO A 96 -8.35 -0.16 -8.71
C PRO A 96 -8.08 -1.59 -8.22
N ALA A 97 -7.91 -2.54 -9.15
CA ALA A 97 -7.60 -3.94 -8.83
C ALA A 97 -6.18 -4.10 -8.25
N PHE A 98 -5.21 -3.33 -8.77
CA PHE A 98 -3.87 -3.26 -8.21
C PHE A 98 -3.89 -2.81 -6.74
N VAL A 99 -4.62 -1.73 -6.44
CA VAL A 99 -4.75 -1.20 -5.08
C VAL A 99 -5.40 -2.23 -4.15
N ASP A 100 -6.54 -2.81 -4.55
CA ASP A 100 -7.25 -3.81 -3.76
C ASP A 100 -6.39 -5.02 -3.41
N ARG A 101 -5.67 -5.55 -4.41
CA ARG A 101 -4.74 -6.67 -4.24
C ARG A 101 -3.74 -6.38 -3.13
N TRP A 102 -3.09 -5.23 -3.17
CA TRP A 102 -1.99 -4.93 -2.25
C TRP A 102 -2.47 -4.52 -0.86
N VAL A 103 -3.56 -3.76 -0.76
CA VAL A 103 -4.21 -3.51 0.54
C VAL A 103 -4.57 -4.84 1.24
N SER A 104 -5.08 -5.80 0.48
CA SER A 104 -5.38 -7.16 0.97
C SER A 104 -4.11 -7.90 1.38
N ALA A 105 -3.10 -7.93 0.51
CA ALA A 105 -1.86 -8.67 0.75
C ALA A 105 -1.08 -8.18 1.99
N TYR A 106 -1.15 -6.88 2.31
CA TYR A 106 -0.54 -6.33 3.52
C TYR A 106 -1.43 -6.38 4.77
N GLY A 107 -2.69 -6.80 4.64
CA GLY A 107 -3.66 -6.81 5.74
C GLY A 107 -3.96 -5.40 6.30
N TRP A 108 -3.84 -4.36 5.48
CA TRP A 108 -3.95 -2.97 5.93
C TRP A 108 -5.33 -2.59 6.44
N ARG A 109 -6.39 -3.26 5.99
CA ARG A 109 -7.75 -3.08 6.50
C ARG A 109 -7.83 -3.30 8.02
N HIS A 110 -7.05 -4.23 8.55
CA HIS A 110 -7.02 -4.53 9.99
C HIS A 110 -6.19 -3.52 10.80
N GLN A 111 -5.47 -2.63 10.14
CA GLN A 111 -4.68 -1.58 10.80
C GLN A 111 -5.44 -0.27 10.91
N VAL A 112 -6.52 -0.10 10.14
CA VAL A 112 -7.35 1.11 10.18
C VAL A 112 -8.06 1.21 11.52
N TYR A 113 -7.97 2.38 12.14
CA TYR A 113 -8.65 2.67 13.40
C TYR A 113 -9.53 3.92 13.28
N GLY A 114 -10.48 4.06 14.21
CA GLY A 114 -11.38 5.22 14.22
C GLY A 114 -12.48 5.20 13.15
N ALA A 115 -12.66 4.07 12.46
CA ALA A 115 -13.77 3.88 11.53
C ALA A 115 -15.11 3.81 12.28
N PRO A 116 -16.18 4.44 11.75
CA PRO A 116 -17.53 4.27 12.29
C PRO A 116 -17.96 2.80 12.36
N GLY A 117 -18.86 2.49 13.30
CA GLY A 117 -19.40 1.13 13.42
C GLY A 117 -20.09 0.68 12.13
N GLY A 118 -19.73 -0.52 11.64
CA GLY A 118 -20.31 -1.09 10.41
C GLY A 118 -19.68 -0.60 9.11
N THR A 119 -18.60 0.20 9.15
CA THR A 119 -17.85 0.59 7.95
C THR A 119 -17.25 -0.64 7.26
N ASP A 120 -17.58 -0.82 5.98
CA ASP A 120 -16.96 -1.82 5.12
C ASP A 120 -15.61 -1.30 4.57
N LEU A 121 -14.52 -1.62 5.27
CA LEU A 121 -13.15 -1.30 4.82
C LEU A 121 -12.73 -2.10 3.56
N GLY A 122 -13.55 -3.04 3.11
CA GLY A 122 -13.41 -3.75 1.83
C GLY A 122 -13.98 -2.98 0.64
N ALA A 123 -14.81 -1.95 0.87
CA ALA A 123 -15.40 -1.17 -0.21
C ALA A 123 -14.30 -0.53 -1.09
N PRO A 124 -14.50 -0.42 -2.42
CA PRO A 124 -13.48 0.12 -3.33
C PRO A 124 -12.97 1.51 -2.92
N TYR A 125 -13.86 2.39 -2.47
CA TYR A 125 -13.50 3.73 -2.01
C TYR A 125 -12.63 3.69 -0.74
N GLU A 126 -12.99 2.90 0.26
CA GLU A 126 -12.23 2.76 1.51
C GLU A 126 -10.85 2.15 1.24
N THR A 127 -10.82 1.08 0.44
CA THR A 127 -9.59 0.41 0.02
C THR A 127 -8.65 1.37 -0.71
N GLN A 128 -9.19 2.20 -1.62
CA GLN A 128 -8.42 3.24 -2.29
C GLN A 128 -7.85 4.25 -1.29
N LYS A 129 -8.65 4.76 -0.36
CA LYS A 129 -8.20 5.74 0.64
C LYS A 129 -7.09 5.21 1.53
N ILE A 130 -7.16 3.96 1.95
CA ILE A 130 -6.11 3.30 2.74
C ILE A 130 -4.76 3.33 2.00
N PHE A 131 -4.76 2.92 0.72
CA PHE A 131 -3.52 2.90 -0.06
C PHE A 131 -3.00 4.30 -0.32
N GLU A 132 -3.89 5.23 -0.71
CA GLU A 132 -3.54 6.62 -0.97
C GLU A 132 -2.93 7.28 0.29
N ALA A 133 -3.52 7.10 1.46
CA ALA A 133 -2.99 7.69 2.69
C ALA A 133 -1.62 7.11 3.06
N TYR A 134 -1.42 5.79 2.88
CA TYR A 134 -0.12 5.17 3.06
C TYR A 134 0.93 5.74 2.09
N ALA A 135 0.60 5.83 0.80
CA ALA A 135 1.48 6.42 -0.21
C ALA A 135 1.83 7.86 0.11
N GLY A 136 0.86 8.65 0.58
CA GLY A 136 1.08 10.01 1.07
C GLY A 136 2.06 10.06 2.24
N ALA A 137 1.91 9.16 3.21
CA ALA A 137 2.80 9.09 4.37
C ALA A 137 4.24 8.71 3.98
N VAL A 138 4.41 7.78 3.03
CA VAL A 138 5.73 7.45 2.46
C VAL A 138 6.39 8.69 1.84
N VAL A 139 5.63 9.49 1.10
CA VAL A 139 6.14 10.70 0.44
C VAL A 139 6.44 11.81 1.44
N ALA A 140 5.60 11.98 2.45
CA ALA A 140 5.76 13.02 3.47
C ALA A 140 6.89 12.72 4.47
N GLN A 141 7.21 11.43 4.68
CA GLN A 141 8.25 11.04 5.64
C GLN A 141 9.65 11.48 5.16
N PRO A 142 10.40 12.27 5.97
CA PRO A 142 11.68 12.84 5.54
C PRO A 142 12.77 11.83 5.16
N THR A 143 12.72 10.62 5.72
CA THR A 143 13.70 9.55 5.47
C THR A 143 13.35 8.69 4.24
N LEU A 144 12.19 8.90 3.62
CA LEU A 144 11.72 8.14 2.46
C LEU A 144 11.53 9.06 1.26
N GLY A 145 10.38 9.70 1.14
CA GLY A 145 10.05 10.61 0.05
C GLY A 145 9.59 9.93 -1.25
N PRO A 146 9.40 10.72 -2.32
CA PRO A 146 8.96 10.22 -3.63
C PRO A 146 9.76 9.04 -4.19
N PRO A 147 11.12 9.01 -4.14
CA PRO A 147 11.89 7.91 -4.72
C PRO A 147 11.55 6.54 -4.09
N ALA A 148 11.28 6.51 -2.78
CA ALA A 148 10.89 5.29 -2.07
C ALA A 148 9.54 4.76 -2.55
N LEU A 149 8.56 5.65 -2.77
CA LEU A 149 7.25 5.27 -3.33
C LEU A 149 7.41 4.69 -4.74
N PHE A 150 8.14 5.38 -5.62
CA PHE A 150 8.31 4.97 -7.02
C PHE A 150 9.02 3.61 -7.14
N ALA A 151 10.10 3.41 -6.38
CA ALA A 151 10.81 2.14 -6.36
C ALA A 151 9.91 0.99 -5.86
N TRP A 152 9.12 1.23 -4.81
CA TRP A 152 8.22 0.21 -4.28
C TRP A 152 7.07 -0.11 -5.24
N ILE A 153 6.41 0.89 -5.84
CA ILE A 153 5.34 0.65 -6.82
C ILE A 153 5.87 -0.12 -8.04
N GLN A 154 7.09 0.19 -8.51
CA GLN A 154 7.75 -0.59 -9.56
C GLN A 154 7.85 -2.07 -9.18
N LEU A 155 8.27 -2.39 -7.94
CA LEU A 155 8.35 -3.78 -7.49
C LEU A 155 6.98 -4.46 -7.46
N LEU A 156 5.95 -3.74 -7.01
CA LEU A 156 4.59 -4.27 -6.94
C LEU A 156 4.00 -4.57 -8.32
N VAL A 157 4.22 -3.69 -9.30
CA VAL A 157 3.76 -3.91 -10.69
C VAL A 157 4.43 -5.12 -11.32
N ASN A 158 5.71 -5.38 -10.98
CA ASN A 158 6.46 -6.52 -11.51
C ASN A 158 6.27 -7.82 -10.71
N THR A 159 5.47 -7.80 -9.64
CA THR A 159 5.21 -9.00 -8.84
C THR A 159 3.94 -9.69 -9.34
N PRO A 160 4.05 -10.94 -9.83
CA PRO A 160 2.92 -11.68 -10.40
C PRO A 160 1.85 -11.95 -9.36
#